data_AF-A0AA39SKY2-F1
#
_entry.id   AF-A0AA39SKY2-F1
#
_cell.length_a   1.000
_cell.length_b   1.000
_cell.length_c   1.000
_cell.angle_alpha   90.00
_cell.angle_beta   90.00
_cell.angle_gamma   90.00
#
_symmetry.space_group_name_H-M   'P 1'
#
loop_
_entity.id
_entity.type
_entity.pdbx_description
1 polymer ?
#
loop_
_entity_poly.entity_id
_entity_poly.type
_entity_poly.pdbx_seq_one_letter_code
_entity_poly.pdbx_strand_id
1 'polypeptide(L)' 'MIFDWSYGFAVAMTVRAAQEVMLHHHFNLEVDGVLDTLFEIYGNMVDEEMAKEEIEPFTFLLVLRKL' A
#
# COMPACT_ATOMS: atom_id res chain seq x y z
N MET A 1 -15.58 5.61 -16.90
CA MET A 1 -14.19 5.29 -17.26
C MET A 1 -13.67 4.40 -16.15
N ILE A 2 -13.52 3.10 -16.40
CA ILE A 2 -12.76 2.23 -15.51
C ILE A 2 -11.34 2.34 -16.03
N PHE A 3 -10.46 2.99 -15.28
CA PHE A 3 -9.04 2.89 -15.58
C PHE A 3 -8.63 1.45 -15.27
N ASP A 4 -8.01 0.77 -16.22
CA ASP A 4 -7.47 -0.58 -16.04
C ASP A 4 -6.20 -0.48 -15.20
N TRP A 5 -6.39 -0.30 -13.89
CA TRP A 5 -5.31 -0.20 -12.92
C TRP A 5 -4.86 -1.60 -12.53
N SER A 6 -3.54 -1.82 -12.48
CA SER A 6 -2.99 -3.09 -12.02
C SER A 6 -3.34 -3.35 -10.55
N TYR A 7 -3.27 -4.61 -10.14
CA TYR A 7 -3.52 -4.99 -8.75
C TYR A 7 -2.53 -4.28 -7.81
N GLY A 8 -1.25 -4.29 -8.16
CA GLY A 8 -0.19 -3.61 -7.44
C GLY A 8 -0.41 -2.10 -7.32
N PHE A 9 -0.90 -1.44 -8.37
CA PHE A 9 -1.29 -0.02 -8.28
C PHE A 9 -2.41 0.21 -7.27
N ALA A 10 -3.47 -0.62 -7.30
CA ALA A 10 -4.58 -0.50 -6.36
C ALA A 10 -4.12 -0.70 -4.90
N VAL A 11 -3.24 -1.68 -4.66
CA VAL A 11 -2.63 -1.93 -3.34
C VAL A 11 -1.75 -0.74 -2.94
N ALA A 12 -0.88 -0.25 -3.82
CA ALA A 12 0.00 0.88 -3.55
C ALA A 12 -0.77 2.14 -3.15
N MET A 13 -1.86 2.46 -3.85
CA MET A 13 -2.71 3.61 -3.50
C MET A 13 -3.42 3.42 -2.16
N THR A 14 -3.83 2.19 -1.84
CA THR A 14 -4.45 1.86 -0.54
C THR A 14 -3.45 2.03 0.60
N VAL A 15 -2.23 1.50 0.45
CA VAL A 15 -1.16 1.61 1.44
C VAL A 15 -0.70 3.06 1.58
N ARG A 16 -0.59 3.80 0.48
CA ARG A 16 -0.29 5.24 0.48
C ARG A 16 -1.29 6.02 1.32
N ALA A 17 -2.59 5.83 1.08
CA ALA A 17 -3.62 6.49 1.88
C ALA A 17 -3.51 6.19 3.38
N ALA A 18 -3.05 5.00 3.77
CA ALA A 18 -2.87 4.60 5.16
C ALA A 18 -1.54 5.09 5.79
N GLN A 19 -0.46 5.21 5.00
CA GLN A 19 0.90 5.34 5.54
C GLN A 19 1.66 6.59 5.08
N GLU A 20 1.20 7.34 4.09
CA GLU A 20 1.89 8.53 3.54
C GLU A 20 2.30 9.52 4.62
N VAL A 21 1.39 9.84 5.55
CA VAL A 21 1.68 10.74 6.68
C VAL A 21 2.78 10.19 7.59
N MET A 22 2.77 8.89 7.87
CA MET A 22 3.80 8.26 8.72
C MET A 22 5.17 8.26 8.04
N LEU A 23 5.21 8.01 6.73
CA LEU A 23 6.44 8.02 5.94
C LEU A 23 7.03 9.42 5.83
N HIS A 24 6.20 10.44 5.57
CA HIS A 24 6.62 11.85 5.59
C HIS A 24 7.28 12.21 6.93
N HIS A 25 6.62 11.87 8.03
CA HIS A 25 7.11 12.20 9.37
C HIS A 25 8.41 11.47 9.71
N HIS A 26 8.51 10.17 9.41
CA HIS A 26 9.66 9.36 9.80
C HIS A 26 10.92 9.71 9.00
N PHE A 27 10.77 9.93 7.70
CA PHE A 27 11.88 10.14 6.78
C PHE A 27 12.16 11.61 6.46
N ASN A 28 11.41 12.55 7.05
CA ASN A 28 11.45 13.98 6.73
C ASN A 28 11.38 14.25 5.22
N LEU A 29 10.49 13.53 4.53
CA LEU A 29 10.34 13.64 3.08
C LEU A 29 9.54 14.90 2.76
N GLU A 30 10.20 16.04 2.75
CA GLU A 30 9.62 17.32 2.31
C GLU A 30 9.80 17.55 0.80
N VAL A 31 10.44 16.62 0.09
CA VAL A 31 10.73 16.73 -1.34
C VAL A 31 9.55 16.21 -2.16
N ASP A 32 8.91 17.11 -2.90
CA ASP A 32 7.85 16.79 -3.86
C ASP A 32 8.30 15.66 -4.81
N GLY A 33 7.42 14.67 -5.02
CA GLY A 33 7.61 13.57 -5.97
C GLY A 33 8.36 12.35 -5.44
N VAL A 34 9.05 12.41 -4.29
CA VAL A 34 9.76 11.23 -3.75
C VAL A 34 8.78 10.12 -3.37
N LEU A 35 7.65 10.45 -2.76
CA LEU A 35 6.62 9.47 -2.43
C LEU A 35 5.92 8.91 -3.67
N ASP A 36 5.80 9.70 -4.74
CA ASP A 36 5.21 9.21 -5.99
C ASP A 36 6.07 8.08 -6.56
N THR A 37 7.38 8.30 -6.65
CA THR A 37 8.33 7.26 -7.08
C THR A 37 8.36 6.07 -6.13
N LEU A 38 8.30 6.29 -4.81
CA LEU A 38 8.26 5.21 -3.83
C LEU A 38 7.06 4.29 -4.04
N PHE A 39 5.87 4.88 -4.19
CA PHE A 39 4.63 4.10 -4.34
C PHE A 39 4.49 3.49 -5.74
N GLU A 40 5.10 4.09 -6.77
CA GLU A 40 5.23 3.46 -8.09
C GLU A 40 6.10 2.19 -8.02
N ILE A 41 7.28 2.28 -7.40
CA ILE A 41 8.17 1.11 -7.21
C ILE A 41 7.47 0.05 -6.38
N TYR A 42 6.83 0.45 -5.27
CA TYR A 42 6.09 -0.47 -4.42
C TYR A 42 4.97 -1.21 -5.16
N GLY A 43 4.18 -0.49 -5.97
CA GLY A 43 3.12 -1.11 -6.78
C GLY A 43 3.66 -2.13 -7.79
N ASN A 44 4.74 -1.79 -8.49
CA ASN A 44 5.40 -2.71 -9.43
C ASN A 44 5.93 -3.96 -8.71
N MET A 45 6.54 -3.80 -7.54
CA MET A 45 7.00 -4.94 -6.74
C MET A 45 5.83 -5.82 -6.29
N VAL A 46 4.69 -5.25 -5.92
CA VAL A 46 3.50 -6.04 -5.58
C VAL A 46 3.04 -6.87 -6.78
N ASP A 47 2.91 -6.27 -7.97
CA ASP A 47 2.53 -7.03 -9.17
C ASP A 47 3.53 -8.15 -9.49
N GLU A 48 4.83 -7.89 -9.36
CA GLU A 48 5.88 -8.90 -9.59
C GLU A 48 5.83 -10.06 -8.60
N GLU A 49 5.62 -9.78 -7.31
CA GLU A 49 5.63 -10.81 -6.27
C GLU A 49 4.31 -11.60 -6.23
N MET A 50 3.15 -10.94 -6.44
CA MET A 50 1.85 -11.61 -6.57
C MET A 50 1.78 -12.54 -7.78
N ALA A 51 2.60 -12.30 -8.81
CA ALA A 51 2.71 -13.19 -9.97
C ALA A 51 3.57 -14.44 -9.69
N LYS A 52 4.41 -14.42 -8.65
CA LYS A 52 5.31 -15.53 -8.28
C LYS A 52 4.71 -16.38 -7.16
N GLU A 53 4.09 -15.74 -6.18
CA GLU A 53 3.64 -16.35 -4.93
C GLU A 53 2.17 -16.03 -4.67
N GLU A 54 1.47 -16.95 -4.01
CA GLU A 54 0.11 -16.71 -3.51
C GLU A 54 0.18 -15.96 -2.17
N ILE A 55 0.09 -14.63 -2.23
CA ILE A 55 0.15 -13.76 -1.05
C ILE A 55 -1.27 -13.34 -0.65
N GLU A 56 -1.73 -13.80 0.51
CA GLU A 56 -3.05 -13.44 1.05
C GLU A 56 -2.94 -12.74 2.42
N PRO A 57 -3.67 -11.63 2.65
CA PRO A 57 -3.68 -10.96 3.94
C PRO A 57 -4.50 -11.75 4.98
N PHE A 58 -3.94 -11.94 6.17
CA PHE A 58 -4.65 -12.56 7.29
C PHE A 58 -5.49 -11.50 8.04
N THR A 59 -6.79 -11.76 8.23
CA THR A 59 -7.70 -10.83 8.92
C THR A 59 -8.11 -11.39 10.28
N PHE A 60 -7.94 -10.60 11.34
CA PHE A 60 -8.41 -10.94 12.69
C PHE A 60 -9.73 -10.23 12.98
N LEU A 61 -10.73 -11.00 13.43
CA LEU A 61 -12.00 -10.48 13.96
C LEU A 61 -12.04 -10.66 15.48
N LEU A 62 -12.23 -9.57 16.21
CA LEU A 62 -12.32 -9.57 17.67
C LEU A 62 -13.70 -9.09 18.13
N VAL A 63 -14.46 -9.94 18.82
CA VAL A 63 -15.76 -9.59 19.42
C VAL A 63 -15.61 -9.50 20.93
N LEU A 64 -15.88 -8.32 21.48
CA LEU A 64 -15.74 -8.05 22.90
C LEU A 64 -17.12 -7.81 23.54
N ARG A 65 -17.32 -8.34 24.75
CA ARG A 65 -18.42 -7.94 25.65
C ARG A 65 -17.84 -7.32 26.91
N LYS A 66 -18.53 -6.33 27.45
CA LYS A 66 -18.23 -5.84 28.80
C LYS A 66 -18.46 -6.99 29.80
N LEU A 67 -17.57 -7.09 30.79
CA LEU A 67 -17.74 -7.99 31.95
C LEU A 67 -18.90 -7.50 32.83
#